data_AF-Q5MA78-F1
#
_entry.id   AF-Q5MA78-F1
#
_cell.length_a   1.000
_cell.length_b   1.000
_cell.length_c   1.000
_cell.angle_alpha   90.00
_cell.angle_beta   90.00
_cell.angle_gamma   90.00
#
_symmetry.space_group_name_H-M   'P 1'
#
loop_
_entity.id
_entity.type
_entity.pdbx_description
1 polymer ?
#
loop_
_entity_poly.entity_id
_entity_poly.type
_entity_poly.pdbx_seq_one_letter_code
_entity_poly.pdbx_strand_id
1 'polypeptide(L)'
;LQRGKKQQIENGSGAEDNGDSSHCSNASTHSNQEAGPSNKRTKTSDDSGLELDNNNATVAIDPVMDGASEIELVFRPHPTLMEKDDSAQTRYIKTSGNATVDHLSKYLAVRLALEELRSKGESNQMNLDTASEKQYTIYIATASGQFTVLNGSFSLELVSEKYWKVNKPMELYYAPTKEHK
;
A
#
# COMPACT_ATOMS: atom_id res chain seq x y z
N LEU A 1 -48.30 -38.01 -11.11
CA LEU A 1 -48.88 -37.35 -9.91
C LEU A 1 -47.90 -37.64 -8.77
N GLN A 2 -47.34 -36.75 -7.95
CA GLN A 2 -47.73 -35.47 -7.33
C GLN A 2 -46.41 -34.71 -7.02
N ARG A 3 -46.16 -33.44 -7.38
CA ARG A 3 -46.48 -32.16 -6.73
C ARG A 3 -46.19 -32.02 -5.22
N GLY A 4 -45.28 -31.08 -4.90
CA GLY A 4 -45.33 -30.17 -3.74
C GLY A 4 -44.06 -30.14 -2.88
N LYS A 5 -43.63 -29.04 -2.25
CA LYS A 5 -43.94 -27.60 -2.25
C LYS A 5 -42.89 -26.94 -1.32
N LYS A 6 -42.52 -25.69 -1.61
CA LYS A 6 -41.63 -24.80 -0.83
C LYS A 6 -42.04 -24.71 0.65
N GLN A 7 -41.06 -24.44 1.53
CA GLN A 7 -41.30 -23.84 2.84
C GLN A 7 -40.39 -22.62 3.02
N GLN A 8 -41.06 -21.47 3.06
CA GLN A 8 -40.59 -20.16 3.46
C GLN A 8 -41.13 -19.96 4.88
N ILE A 9 -40.30 -19.54 5.83
CA ILE A 9 -40.77 -19.10 7.14
C ILE A 9 -40.24 -17.69 7.35
N GLU A 10 -41.20 -16.79 7.33
CA GLU A 10 -41.15 -15.38 7.65
C GLU A 10 -41.26 -15.25 9.18
N ASN A 11 -40.35 -14.51 9.80
CA ASN A 11 -40.53 -14.02 11.17
C ASN A 11 -40.69 -12.50 11.09
N GLY A 12 -41.92 -12.04 11.23
CA GLY A 12 -42.25 -10.65 11.50
C GLY A 12 -42.31 -10.37 13.00
N SER A 13 -41.93 -9.14 13.36
CA SER A 13 -42.34 -8.32 14.53
C SER A 13 -41.47 -7.05 14.42
N GLY A 14 -41.93 -5.81 14.40
CA GLY A 14 -43.20 -5.23 14.83
C GLY A 14 -42.90 -4.09 15.82
N ALA A 15 -43.08 -2.85 15.36
CA ALA A 15 -43.13 -1.58 16.12
C ALA A 15 -41.80 -1.09 16.76
N GLU A 16 -41.53 0.20 17.02
CA GLU A 16 -42.36 1.41 17.11
C GLU A 16 -41.46 2.67 17.02
N ASP A 17 -42.08 3.76 16.55
CA ASP A 17 -41.97 5.18 16.94
C ASP A 17 -40.68 5.73 17.59
N ASN A 18 -40.17 6.86 17.07
CA ASN A 18 -39.91 8.09 17.82
C ASN A 18 -39.32 9.16 16.89
N GLY A 19 -40.03 10.27 16.74
CA GLY A 19 -39.56 11.48 16.08
C GLY A 19 -38.73 12.39 17.00
N ASP A 20 -37.84 13.18 16.38
CA ASP A 20 -37.38 14.51 16.79
C ASP A 20 -36.57 15.05 15.58
N SER A 21 -37.01 16.07 14.83
CA SER A 21 -36.69 17.50 15.05
C SER A 21 -35.19 17.71 15.39
N SER A 22 -34.43 18.64 14.82
CA SER A 22 -34.75 19.91 14.20
C SER A 22 -33.49 20.51 13.52
N HIS A 23 -33.77 21.31 12.50
CA HIS A 23 -33.04 22.45 11.94
C HIS A 23 -31.79 22.97 12.70
N CYS A 24 -30.61 22.92 12.09
CA CYS A 24 -29.49 23.79 12.47
C CYS A 24 -29.36 24.97 11.49
N SER A 25 -29.99 26.09 11.86
CA SER A 25 -29.58 27.41 11.39
C SER A 25 -28.27 27.78 12.07
N ASN A 26 -27.21 28.03 11.30
CA ASN A 26 -26.08 28.80 11.79
C ASN A 26 -26.11 30.19 11.15
N ALA A 27 -26.68 31.14 11.88
CA ALA A 27 -26.49 32.56 11.66
C ALA A 27 -25.89 33.18 12.93
N SER A 28 -24.85 33.99 12.70
CA SER A 28 -24.49 35.22 13.42
C SER A 28 -23.12 35.30 14.12
N THR A 29 -22.25 36.09 13.47
CA THR A 29 -21.55 37.28 13.97
C THR A 29 -20.59 37.19 15.17
N HIS A 30 -19.30 37.38 14.88
CA HIS A 30 -18.30 38.04 15.75
C HIS A 30 -17.34 38.81 14.81
N SER A 31 -17.48 40.14 14.71
CA SER A 31 -16.68 41.17 15.40
C SER A 31 -15.30 41.44 14.80
N ASN A 32 -15.23 42.56 14.07
CA ASN A 32 -14.15 43.55 13.90
C ASN A 32 -12.69 43.08 13.91
N GLN A 33 -12.05 43.15 12.73
CA GLN A 33 -10.69 43.67 12.62
C GLN A 33 -10.64 44.82 11.62
N GLU A 34 -10.31 45.98 12.16
CA GLU A 34 -9.89 47.19 11.46
C GLU A 34 -8.49 46.98 10.89
N ALA A 35 -8.32 47.18 9.58
CA ALA A 35 -7.03 47.51 8.96
C ALA A 35 -7.26 48.13 7.57
N GLY A 36 -7.21 49.47 7.53
CA GLY A 36 -6.49 50.29 6.54
C GLY A 36 -6.87 50.29 5.03
N PRO A 37 -6.74 51.43 4.33
CA PRO A 37 -7.33 51.61 3.00
C PRO A 37 -6.40 51.38 1.80
N SER A 38 -7.00 50.83 0.74
CA SER A 38 -6.88 51.17 -0.69
C SER A 38 -5.49 51.47 -1.28
N ASN A 39 -5.02 50.59 -2.18
CA ASN A 39 -4.18 50.98 -3.31
C ASN A 39 -4.68 50.28 -4.59
N LYS A 40 -5.40 51.04 -5.43
CA LYS A 40 -5.57 50.75 -6.86
C LYS A 40 -4.25 51.00 -7.59
N ARG A 41 -3.87 50.09 -8.51
CA ARG A 41 -2.99 50.26 -9.71
C ARG A 41 -2.67 48.84 -10.22
N THR A 42 -2.58 48.47 -11.49
CA THR A 42 -2.77 49.10 -12.80
C THR A 42 -2.90 47.94 -13.80
N LYS A 43 -3.73 48.13 -14.83
CA LYS A 43 -3.81 47.29 -16.03
C LYS A 43 -2.58 47.59 -16.92
N THR A 44 -1.76 46.60 -17.26
CA THR A 44 -0.97 46.60 -18.51
C THR A 44 -0.89 45.17 -19.03
N SER A 45 -1.39 44.97 -20.24
CA SER A 45 -1.10 43.82 -21.07
C SER A 45 0.39 43.78 -21.38
N ASP A 46 1.00 42.61 -21.35
CA ASP A 46 1.99 42.23 -22.35
C ASP A 46 1.96 40.72 -22.57
N ASP A 47 1.89 40.40 -23.84
CA ASP A 47 1.84 39.09 -24.46
C ASP A 47 3.24 38.50 -24.45
N SER A 48 3.41 37.36 -23.79
CA SER A 48 4.55 36.49 -24.01
C SER A 48 4.09 35.07 -23.76
N GLY A 49 3.54 34.49 -24.82
CA GLY A 49 3.25 33.07 -24.94
C GLY A 49 4.51 32.25 -24.66
N LEU A 50 4.41 31.37 -23.67
CA LEU A 50 5.25 30.19 -23.60
C LEU A 50 4.44 29.04 -24.20
N GLU A 51 4.49 28.96 -25.52
CA GLU A 51 4.16 27.75 -26.28
C GLU A 51 5.19 26.69 -25.88
N LEU A 52 4.94 25.98 -24.78
CA LEU A 52 5.62 24.73 -24.49
C LEU A 52 4.72 23.60 -24.98
N ASP A 53 4.72 23.36 -26.29
CA ASP A 53 4.27 22.09 -26.84
C ASP A 53 5.27 21.02 -26.38
N ASN A 54 4.97 20.40 -25.25
CA ASN A 54 5.60 19.16 -24.87
C ASN A 54 4.52 18.28 -24.24
N ASN A 55 3.95 17.41 -25.09
CA ASN A 55 3.05 16.33 -24.75
C ASN A 55 3.75 15.27 -23.89
N ASN A 56 4.22 15.68 -22.71
CA ASN A 56 4.55 14.81 -21.62
C ASN A 56 3.87 15.39 -20.39
N ALA A 57 2.71 14.82 -20.04
CA ALA A 57 2.09 15.00 -18.74
C ALA A 57 3.05 14.45 -17.68
N THR A 58 4.12 15.19 -17.38
CA THR A 58 4.79 15.11 -16.09
C THR A 58 3.78 15.63 -15.10
N VAL A 59 2.95 14.72 -14.61
CA VAL A 59 2.28 14.89 -13.33
C VAL A 59 3.42 15.13 -12.35
N ALA A 60 3.59 16.39 -11.93
CA ALA A 60 4.37 16.70 -10.76
C ALA A 60 3.65 16.05 -9.60
N ILE A 61 3.93 14.76 -9.37
CA ILE A 61 3.63 14.09 -8.13
C ILE A 61 4.59 14.74 -7.14
N ASP A 62 4.22 15.89 -6.62
CA ASP A 62 4.81 16.44 -5.41
C ASP A 62 4.57 15.36 -4.34
N PRO A 63 5.59 14.60 -3.92
CA PRO A 63 5.41 13.69 -2.82
C PRO A 63 5.41 14.59 -1.59
N VAL A 64 4.23 15.09 -1.22
CA VAL A 64 3.93 15.37 0.19
C VAL A 64 3.91 14.00 0.89
N MET A 65 5.09 13.41 1.02
CA MET A 65 5.40 12.30 1.92
C MET A 65 5.97 12.92 3.19
N ASP A 66 5.35 13.99 3.67
CA ASP A 66 5.76 14.67 4.89
C ASP A 66 5.23 13.84 6.08
N GLY A 67 6.05 12.87 6.52
CA GLY A 67 5.83 12.14 7.77
C GLY A 67 5.94 10.61 7.74
N ALA A 68 6.16 9.97 6.58
CA ALA A 68 6.38 8.52 6.55
C ALA A 68 7.87 8.20 6.73
N SER A 69 8.26 7.65 7.89
CA SER A 69 9.61 7.15 8.18
C SER A 69 10.11 6.27 7.03
N GLU A 70 11.27 6.54 6.44
CA GLU A 70 11.85 5.64 5.43
C GLU A 70 12.55 4.46 6.11
N ILE A 71 12.45 3.26 5.51
CA ILE A 71 13.08 2.04 6.01
C ILE A 71 13.94 1.42 4.91
N GLU A 72 15.19 1.13 5.27
CA GLU A 72 16.12 0.35 4.47
C GLU A 72 16.14 -1.10 4.94
N LEU A 73 16.11 -2.04 4.00
CA LEU A 73 16.11 -3.47 4.31
C LEU A 73 16.90 -4.30 3.30
N VAL A 74 17.42 -5.41 3.80
CA VAL A 74 18.06 -6.47 3.02
C VAL A 74 17.10 -7.65 2.99
N PHE A 75 16.63 -7.99 1.79
CA PHE A 75 15.63 -9.03 1.58
C PHE A 75 16.27 -10.26 0.94
N ARG A 76 16.43 -11.32 1.72
CA ARG A 76 17.19 -12.52 1.36
C ARG A 76 16.31 -13.73 1.08
N PRO A 77 16.74 -14.66 0.22
CA PRO A 77 16.11 -15.97 0.16
C PRO A 77 16.23 -16.69 1.51
N HIS A 78 15.19 -17.41 1.92
CA HIS A 78 15.23 -18.21 3.15
C HIS A 78 16.25 -19.35 3.01
N PRO A 79 17.22 -19.50 3.94
CA PRO A 79 18.40 -20.34 3.74
C PRO A 79 18.11 -21.84 3.57
N THR A 80 16.97 -22.33 4.07
CA THR A 80 16.58 -23.74 4.01
C THR A 80 15.29 -24.03 3.24
N LEU A 81 14.50 -23.01 2.92
CA LEU A 81 13.17 -23.19 2.29
C LEU A 81 13.18 -22.84 0.80
N MET A 82 14.30 -22.31 0.29
CA MET A 82 14.50 -22.02 -1.11
C MET A 82 15.54 -22.97 -1.69
N GLU A 83 15.28 -23.44 -2.90
CA GLU A 83 16.29 -24.14 -3.68
C GLU A 83 17.38 -23.16 -4.14
N LYS A 84 18.57 -23.70 -4.40
CA LYS A 84 19.73 -22.93 -4.91
C LYS A 84 19.56 -22.64 -6.41
N ASP A 85 18.41 -22.12 -6.79
CA ASP A 85 18.15 -21.66 -8.15
C ASP A 85 18.70 -20.23 -8.31
N ASP A 86 19.14 -19.89 -9.52
CA ASP A 86 19.72 -18.57 -9.83
C ASP A 86 18.75 -17.40 -9.60
N SER A 87 17.44 -17.68 -9.54
CA SER A 87 16.40 -16.69 -9.22
C SER A 87 16.35 -16.26 -7.74
N ALA A 88 17.04 -16.98 -6.85
CA ALA A 88 17.09 -16.70 -5.41
C ALA A 88 18.12 -15.59 -5.07
N GLN A 89 17.84 -14.35 -5.46
CA GLN A 89 18.76 -13.23 -5.25
C GLN A 89 18.46 -12.41 -3.99
N THR A 90 19.51 -11.97 -3.29
CA THR A 90 19.38 -10.94 -2.24
C THR A 90 19.06 -9.58 -2.85
N ARG A 91 18.05 -8.89 -2.30
CA ARG A 91 17.57 -7.60 -2.77
C ARG A 91 17.79 -6.54 -1.70
N TYR A 92 18.23 -5.34 -2.10
CA TYR A 92 18.37 -4.19 -1.22
C TYR A 92 17.26 -3.21 -1.55
N ILE A 93 16.42 -2.89 -0.56
CA ILE A 93 15.17 -2.16 -0.77
C ILE A 93 15.12 -0.99 0.21
N LYS A 94 14.75 0.18 -0.32
CA LYS A 94 14.34 1.34 0.46
C LYS A 94 12.87 1.61 0.18
N THR A 95 12.06 1.74 1.23
CA THR A 95 10.62 1.96 1.11
C THR A 95 10.09 2.72 2.31
N SER A 96 8.81 3.07 2.31
CA SER A 96 8.16 3.75 3.44
C SER A 96 7.86 2.78 4.58
N GLY A 97 7.94 3.25 5.82
CA GLY A 97 7.68 2.47 7.02
C GLY A 97 6.22 2.06 7.18
N ASN A 98 5.31 2.79 6.53
CA ASN A 98 3.90 2.43 6.43
C ASN A 98 3.59 1.32 5.41
N ALA A 99 4.58 0.90 4.59
CA ALA A 99 4.42 -0.27 3.74
C ALA A 99 4.19 -1.52 4.62
N THR A 100 3.44 -2.49 4.11
CA THR A 100 3.13 -3.71 4.86
C THR A 100 3.97 -4.89 4.37
N VAL A 101 3.96 -5.97 5.15
CA VAL A 101 4.57 -7.25 4.76
C VAL A 101 3.92 -7.80 3.47
N ASP A 102 2.61 -7.64 3.30
CA ASP A 102 1.91 -8.02 2.06
C ASP A 102 2.42 -7.22 0.85
N HIS A 103 2.72 -5.93 1.02
CA HIS A 103 3.33 -5.13 -0.05
C HIS A 103 4.72 -5.69 -0.44
N LEU A 104 5.53 -6.16 0.52
CA LEU A 104 6.82 -6.78 0.22
C LEU A 104 6.67 -8.13 -0.50
N SER A 105 5.71 -8.96 -0.07
CA SER A 105 5.41 -10.23 -0.75
C SER A 105 4.97 -10.00 -2.19
N LYS A 106 4.04 -9.06 -2.40
CA LYS A 106 3.57 -8.68 -3.74
C LYS A 106 4.68 -8.07 -4.59
N TYR A 107 5.52 -7.20 -4.02
CA TYR A 107 6.71 -6.66 -4.69
C TYR A 107 7.59 -7.78 -5.22
N LEU A 108 7.84 -8.81 -4.41
CA LEU A 108 8.71 -9.92 -4.79
C LEU A 108 8.13 -10.74 -5.94
N ALA A 109 6.83 -11.06 -5.88
CA ALA A 109 6.14 -11.74 -6.96
C ALA A 109 6.23 -10.97 -8.29
N VAL A 110 5.93 -9.67 -8.26
CA VAL A 110 6.04 -8.78 -9.43
C VAL A 110 7.48 -8.71 -9.93
N ARG A 111 8.45 -8.55 -9.03
CA ARG A 111 9.86 -8.38 -9.37
C ARG A 111 10.40 -9.60 -10.11
N LEU A 112 10.10 -10.81 -9.62
CA LEU A 112 10.52 -12.06 -10.24
C LEU A 112 9.84 -12.28 -11.59
N ALA A 113 8.54 -11.96 -11.73
CA ALA A 113 7.85 -12.03 -13.02
C ALA A 113 8.51 -11.11 -14.07
N LEU A 114 8.89 -9.89 -13.69
CA LEU A 114 9.59 -8.95 -14.57
C LEU A 114 11.00 -9.42 -14.94
N GLU A 115 11.72 -10.08 -14.02
CA GLU A 115 13.04 -10.65 -14.29
C GLU A 115 12.98 -11.82 -15.26
N GLU A 116 11.98 -12.70 -15.14
CA GLU A 116 11.80 -13.80 -16.07
C GLU A 116 11.44 -13.30 -17.48
N LEU A 117 10.56 -12.30 -17.59
CA LEU A 117 10.21 -11.67 -18.87
C LEU A 117 11.45 -11.14 -19.60
N ARG A 118 12.40 -10.56 -18.85
CA ARG A 118 13.67 -10.05 -19.40
C ARG A 118 14.66 -11.17 -19.73
N SER A 119 14.66 -12.27 -18.98
CA SER A 119 15.64 -13.35 -19.13
C SER A 119 15.31 -14.34 -20.25
N LYS A 120 14.03 -14.63 -20.50
CA LYS A 120 13.62 -15.74 -21.39
C LYS A 120 12.95 -15.33 -22.69
N GLY A 121 12.86 -14.03 -23.00
CA GLY A 121 12.34 -13.53 -24.27
C GLY A 121 10.94 -14.05 -24.58
N GLU A 122 9.90 -13.34 -24.11
CA GLU A 122 8.48 -13.47 -24.48
C GLU A 122 7.80 -14.85 -24.33
N SER A 123 8.53 -15.93 -23.98
CA SER A 123 8.04 -17.31 -24.00
C SER A 123 7.45 -17.80 -22.68
N ASN A 124 7.76 -17.13 -21.56
CA ASN A 124 7.15 -17.40 -20.25
C ASN A 124 6.31 -16.18 -19.86
N GLN A 125 5.03 -16.27 -20.18
CA GLN A 125 4.04 -15.28 -19.77
C GLN A 125 3.70 -15.57 -18.30
N MET A 126 4.65 -15.29 -17.38
CA MET A 126 4.24 -15.07 -15.99
C MET A 126 3.32 -13.87 -16.02
N ASN A 127 2.04 -14.16 -15.87
CA ASN A 127 0.99 -13.18 -15.99
C ASN A 127 1.14 -12.23 -14.80
N LEU A 128 1.59 -11.00 -15.05
CA LEU A 128 1.75 -9.96 -14.03
C LEU A 128 0.43 -9.76 -13.25
N ASP A 129 -0.71 -10.03 -13.89
CA ASP A 129 -2.04 -9.96 -13.27
C ASP A 129 -2.25 -11.06 -12.19
N THR A 130 -1.44 -12.12 -12.18
CA THR A 130 -1.46 -13.18 -11.14
C THR A 130 -0.54 -12.89 -9.94
N ALA A 131 0.32 -11.88 -10.04
CA ALA A 131 1.24 -11.54 -8.95
C ALA A 131 0.49 -11.06 -7.70
N SER A 132 0.61 -11.81 -6.60
CA SER A 132 -0.14 -11.57 -5.36
C SER A 132 0.74 -11.72 -4.12
N GLU A 133 0.35 -10.99 -3.09
CA GLU A 133 0.87 -11.05 -1.72
C GLU A 133 0.80 -12.45 -1.08
N LYS A 134 0.03 -13.38 -1.64
CA LYS A 134 -0.11 -14.75 -1.11
C LYS A 134 1.02 -15.68 -1.56
N GLN A 135 1.79 -15.30 -2.57
CA GLN A 135 2.78 -16.20 -3.18
C GLN A 135 4.03 -16.38 -2.33
N TYR A 136 4.36 -15.42 -1.47
CA TYR A 136 5.55 -15.47 -0.63
C TYR A 136 5.21 -15.27 0.84
N THR A 137 5.83 -16.08 1.68
CA THR A 137 5.82 -15.91 3.13
C THR A 137 7.09 -15.19 3.55
N ILE A 138 6.94 -14.17 4.41
CA ILE A 138 8.04 -13.32 4.85
C ILE A 138 8.40 -13.67 6.29
N TYR A 139 9.70 -13.76 6.56
CA TYR A 139 10.27 -14.17 7.83
C TYR A 139 11.27 -13.14 8.34
N ILE A 140 11.44 -13.08 9.65
CA ILE A 140 12.54 -12.38 10.31
C ILE A 140 13.32 -13.35 11.18
N ALA A 141 14.65 -13.25 11.14
CA ALA A 141 15.52 -14.03 12.01
C ALA A 141 15.52 -13.42 13.42
N THR A 142 15.29 -14.25 14.43
CA THR A 142 15.37 -13.87 15.84
C THR A 142 16.80 -14.06 16.36
N ALA A 143 17.12 -13.47 17.51
CA ALA A 143 18.43 -13.60 18.15
C ALA A 143 18.84 -15.06 18.47
N SER A 144 17.88 -15.98 18.56
CA SER A 144 18.13 -17.41 18.76
C SER A 144 18.41 -18.18 17.45
N GLY A 145 18.46 -17.48 16.30
CA GLY A 145 18.63 -18.07 14.98
C GLY A 145 17.36 -18.72 14.40
N GLN A 146 16.22 -18.59 15.08
CA GLN A 146 14.92 -19.08 14.59
C GLN A 146 14.26 -18.04 13.68
N PHE A 147 13.46 -18.52 12.72
CA PHE A 147 12.72 -17.68 11.79
C PHE A 147 11.25 -17.54 12.23
N THR A 148 10.80 -16.30 12.39
CA THR A 148 9.41 -15.98 12.74
C THR A 148 8.67 -15.49 11.50
N VAL A 149 7.52 -16.09 11.18
CA VAL A 149 6.62 -15.63 10.12
C VAL A 149 6.04 -14.26 10.51
N LEU A 150 6.13 -13.29 9.60
CA LEU A 150 5.52 -11.99 9.77
C LEU A 150 4.09 -11.97 9.23
N ASN A 151 3.18 -11.32 9.94
CA ASN A 151 1.80 -11.13 9.48
C ASN A 151 1.78 -10.11 8.33
N GLY A 152 1.08 -10.44 7.24
CA GLY A 152 0.90 -9.60 6.06
C GLY A 152 0.46 -8.17 6.35
N SER A 153 -0.37 -7.98 7.37
CA SER A 153 -0.93 -6.68 7.75
C SER A 153 0.02 -5.80 8.58
N PHE A 154 1.16 -6.31 9.03
CA PHE A 154 2.11 -5.51 9.81
C PHE A 154 2.81 -4.50 8.92
N SER A 155 2.87 -3.25 9.38
CA SER A 155 3.72 -2.23 8.77
C SER A 155 5.19 -2.52 9.03
N LEU A 156 6.07 -2.07 8.15
CA LEU A 156 7.51 -2.25 8.32
C LEU A 156 8.06 -1.48 9.53
N GLU A 157 7.43 -0.35 9.88
CA GLU A 157 7.73 0.38 11.11
C GLU A 157 7.44 -0.49 12.36
N LEU A 158 6.25 -1.11 12.43
CA LEU A 158 5.91 -2.03 13.51
C LEU A 158 6.86 -3.23 13.55
N VAL A 159 7.25 -3.77 12.39
CA VAL A 159 8.20 -4.89 12.34
C VAL A 159 9.56 -4.48 12.87
N SER A 160 10.06 -3.29 12.49
CA SER A 160 11.33 -2.73 12.95
C SER A 160 11.36 -2.58 14.47
N GLU A 161 10.33 -1.95 15.04
CA GLU A 161 10.19 -1.71 16.48
C GLU A 161 10.05 -3.01 17.28
N LYS A 162 9.27 -3.97 16.76
CA LYS A 162 8.92 -5.17 17.51
C LYS A 162 9.95 -6.28 17.41
N TYR A 163 10.57 -6.47 16.24
CA TYR A 163 11.40 -7.65 15.97
C TYR A 163 12.87 -7.33 15.69
N TRP A 164 13.19 -6.17 15.09
CA TRP A 164 14.56 -5.85 14.68
C TRP A 164 15.37 -5.16 15.78
N LYS A 165 14.86 -4.04 16.33
CA LYS A 165 15.41 -3.33 17.51
C LYS A 165 16.89 -2.92 17.43
N VAL A 166 17.47 -2.83 16.23
CA VAL A 166 18.85 -2.37 16.04
C VAL A 166 18.92 -1.29 14.97
N ASN A 167 19.87 -0.37 15.13
CA ASN A 167 20.08 0.74 14.19
C ASN A 167 20.90 0.30 12.97
N LYS A 168 20.39 -0.67 12.22
CA LYS A 168 20.95 -1.21 10.97
C LYS A 168 19.81 -1.49 9.98
N PRO A 169 20.07 -1.61 8.67
CA PRO A 169 19.06 -2.05 7.72
C PRO A 169 18.45 -3.38 8.14
N MET A 170 17.12 -3.49 8.10
CA MET A 170 16.42 -4.69 8.58
C MET A 170 16.67 -5.88 7.66
N GLU A 171 17.00 -7.05 8.23
CA GLU A 171 17.16 -8.27 7.44
C GLU A 171 15.88 -9.11 7.46
N LEU A 172 15.24 -9.21 6.29
CA LEU A 172 14.05 -10.04 6.08
C LEU A 172 14.37 -11.19 5.14
N TYR A 173 13.61 -12.27 5.27
CA TYR A 173 13.78 -13.49 4.50
C TYR A 173 12.46 -13.86 3.82
N TYR A 174 12.51 -14.45 2.63
CA TYR A 174 11.32 -14.88 1.91
C TYR A 174 11.42 -16.35 1.49
N ALA A 175 10.27 -17.01 1.37
CA ALA A 175 10.13 -18.31 0.72
C ALA A 175 8.77 -18.40 0.03
N PRO A 176 8.62 -19.21 -1.04
CA PRO A 176 7.31 -19.49 -1.62
C PRO A 176 6.34 -20.00 -0.56
N THR A 177 5.12 -19.45 -0.53
CA THR A 177 4.07 -19.91 0.38
C THR A 177 3.65 -21.32 -0.03
N LYS A 178 3.68 -22.25 0.91
CA LYS A 178 3.07 -23.56 0.72
C LYS A 178 1.60 -23.45 1.07
N GLU A 179 0.74 -23.52 0.06
CA GLU A 179 -0.71 -23.56 0.29
C GLU A 179 -1.04 -24.80 1.13
N HIS A 180 -1.81 -24.64 2.21
CA HIS A 180 -2.48 -25.78 2.83
C HIS A 180 -3.61 -26.19 1.89
N LYS A 181 -3.35 -27.19 1.05
CA LYS A 181 -4.35 -27.86 0.21
C LYS A 181 -5.46 -28.50 1.06
#